data_AF-A0A1H9HX58-F1
#
_entry.id   AF-A0A1H9HX58-F1
#
_cell.length_a   1.000
_cell.length_b   1.000
_cell.length_c   1.000
_cell.angle_alpha   90.00
_cell.angle_beta   90.00
_cell.angle_gamma   90.00
#
_symmetry.space_group_name_H-M   'P 1'
#
loop_
_entity.id
_entity.type
_entity.pdbx_description
1 polymer ?
#
loop_
_entity_poly.entity_id
_entity_poly.type
_entity_poly.pdbx_seq_one_letter_code
_entity_poly.pdbx_strand_id
1 'polypeptide(L)' 'MAQQQGQENHEEKPALSWWQTVASIASAMFGVQSSQSRKRDFAKGKVWHFVFFGVLMVAAFIAVLLVVVRTMLHNAGM' A
#
# COMPACT_ATOMS: atom_id res chain seq x y z
N MET A 1 33.60 -35.24 21.05
CA MET A 1 32.53 -34.24 21.27
C MET A 1 32.79 -33.07 20.33
N ALA A 2 32.13 -33.05 19.17
CA ALA A 2 32.04 -31.86 18.32
C ALA A 2 30.64 -31.93 17.68
N GLN A 3 29.73 -31.17 18.28
CA GLN A 3 28.34 -31.06 17.84
C GLN A 3 28.33 -30.29 16.52
N GLN A 4 27.90 -30.95 15.45
CA GLN A 4 27.64 -30.30 14.15
C GLN A 4 26.39 -29.42 14.31
N GLN A 5 26.58 -28.12 14.10
CA GLN A 5 25.57 -27.09 14.23
C GLN A 5 24.50 -27.26 13.15
N GLY A 6 23.22 -27.09 13.54
CA GLY A 6 22.06 -27.26 12.68
C GLY A 6 22.08 -26.36 11.45
N GLN A 7 21.77 -26.97 10.31
CA GLN A 7 21.53 -26.29 9.05
C GLN A 7 20.23 -25.49 9.15
N GLU A 8 20.34 -24.17 9.29
CA GLU A 8 19.23 -23.28 9.00
C GLU A 8 19.08 -23.19 7.48
N ASN A 9 18.10 -23.91 6.94
CA ASN A 9 17.68 -23.84 5.55
C ASN A 9 17.30 -22.39 5.22
N HIS A 10 18.24 -21.65 4.64
CA HIS A 10 17.90 -20.48 3.84
C HIS A 10 17.22 -20.99 2.57
N GLU A 11 15.91 -21.19 2.65
CA GLU A 11 15.08 -21.24 1.46
C GLU A 11 15.25 -19.88 0.75
N GLU A 12 16.05 -19.87 -0.32
CA GLU A 12 16.09 -18.76 -1.27
C GLU A 12 14.69 -18.60 -1.85
N LYS A 13 13.93 -17.63 -1.31
CA LYS A 13 12.60 -17.31 -1.81
C LYS A 13 12.74 -16.99 -3.30
N PRO A 14 11.99 -17.68 -4.19
CA PRO A 14 12.12 -17.49 -5.63
C PRO A 14 11.91 -16.00 -5.95
N ALA A 15 12.71 -15.49 -6.89
CA ALA A 15 12.59 -14.12 -7.36
C ALA A 15 11.15 -13.84 -7.79
N LEU A 16 10.61 -12.70 -7.36
CA LEU A 16 9.23 -12.32 -7.65
C LEU A 16 9.02 -12.30 -9.16
N SER A 17 8.01 -13.03 -9.62
CA SER A 17 7.55 -12.98 -11.01
C SER A 17 7.14 -11.55 -11.36
N TRP A 18 7.31 -11.16 -12.62
CA TRP A 18 6.89 -9.85 -13.13
C TRP A 18 5.43 -9.53 -12.77
N TRP A 19 4.54 -10.53 -12.82
CA TRP A 19 3.14 -10.37 -12.40
C TRP A 19 2.95 -10.17 -10.90
N GLN A 20 3.79 -10.78 -10.06
CA GLN A 20 3.75 -10.59 -8.61
C GLN A 20 4.22 -9.17 -8.24
N THR A 21 5.17 -8.62 -8.99
CA THR A 21 5.59 -7.22 -8.84
C THR A 21 4.45 -6.25 -9.18
N VAL A 22 3.75 -6.48 -10.29
CA VAL A 22 2.57 -5.67 -10.67
C VAL A 22 1.45 -5.79 -9.64
N ALA A 23 1.14 -7.00 -9.17
CA ALA A 23 0.12 -7.23 -8.13
C ALA A 23 0.51 -6.59 -6.78
N SER A 24 1.79 -6.64 -6.42
CA SER A 24 2.34 -5.98 -5.24
C SER A 24 2.18 -4.46 -5.33
N ILE A 25 2.53 -3.87 -6.47
CA ILE A 25 2.33 -2.44 -6.74
C ILE A 25 0.85 -2.07 -6.67
N ALA A 26 -0.04 -2.86 -7.29
CA ALA A 26 -1.48 -2.64 -7.23
C ALA A 26 -2.02 -2.70 -5.79
N SER A 27 -1.60 -3.70 -4.99
CA SER A 27 -2.01 -3.82 -3.58
C SER A 27 -1.53 -2.64 -2.73
N ALA A 28 -0.34 -2.11 -3.03
CA ALA A 28 0.17 -0.90 -2.40
C ALA A 28 -0.63 0.35 -2.80
N MET A 29 -1.13 0.40 -4.04
CA MET A 29 -2.00 1.49 -4.51
C MET A 29 -3.41 1.44 -3.91
N PHE A 30 -3.92 0.26 -3.55
CA PHE A 30 -5.22 0.07 -2.89
C PHE A 30 -5.21 0.36 -1.37
N GLY A 31 -4.07 0.75 -0.80
CA GLY A 31 -3.97 1.15 0.60
C GLY A 31 -3.59 0.02 1.57
N VAL A 32 -3.24 -1.16 1.07
CA VAL A 32 -2.73 -2.26 1.92
C VAL A 32 -1.23 -2.04 2.15
N GLN A 33 -0.93 -1.03 2.96
CA GLN A 33 0.43 -0.63 3.27
C GLN A 33 1.17 -1.80 3.94
N SER A 34 2.23 -2.30 3.29
CA SER A 34 3.02 -3.41 3.84
C SER A 34 3.61 -3.04 5.21
N SER A 35 3.76 -4.03 6.08
CA SER A 35 4.24 -3.81 7.47
C SER A 35 5.65 -3.19 7.53
N GLN A 36 6.47 -3.41 6.49
CA GLN A 36 7.78 -2.78 6.31
C GLN A 36 7.66 -1.26 6.10
N SER A 37 6.79 -0.82 5.18
CA SER A 37 6.55 0.61 4.93
C SER A 37 6.06 1.30 6.20
N ARG A 38 5.14 0.66 6.93
CA ARG A 38 4.64 1.14 8.21
C ARG A 38 5.76 1.32 9.24
N LYS A 39 6.58 0.29 9.50
CA LYS A 39 7.66 0.36 10.50
C LYS A 39 8.64 1.49 10.23
N ARG A 40 8.99 1.74 8.96
CA ARG A 40 9.89 2.85 8.57
C ARG A 40 9.24 4.21 8.82
N ASP A 41 7.98 4.34 8.45
CA ASP A 41 7.20 5.56 8.55
C ASP A 41 6.95 5.96 10.02
N PHE A 42 6.66 4.98 10.88
CA PHE A 42 6.48 5.20 12.32
C PHE A 42 7.81 5.36 13.09
N ALA A 43 8.93 4.82 12.58
CA ALA A 43 10.24 4.97 13.24
C ALA A 43 10.87 6.37 13.03
N LYS A 44 10.54 7.06 11.93
CA LYS A 44 11.17 8.34 11.58
C LYS A 44 10.18 9.51 11.41
N GLY A 45 8.88 9.23 11.26
CA GLY A 45 7.87 10.24 10.98
C GLY A 45 7.05 10.65 12.21
N LYS A 46 6.67 11.94 12.28
CA LYS A 46 5.72 12.46 13.27
C LYS A 46 4.29 12.07 12.86
N VAL A 47 3.52 11.50 13.80
CA VAL A 47 2.12 11.04 13.60
C VAL A 47 1.25 12.07 12.86
N TRP A 48 1.40 13.35 13.17
CA TRP A 48 0.64 14.44 12.55
C TRP A 48 0.77 14.53 11.02
N HIS A 49 1.91 14.17 10.44
CA HIS A 49 2.07 14.20 8.97
C HIS A 49 1.20 13.12 8.32
N PHE A 50 1.14 11.92 8.91
CA PHE A 50 0.31 10.84 8.42
C PHE A 50 -1.18 11.17 8.49
N VAL A 51 -1.61 11.83 9.55
CA VAL A 51 -3.00 12.30 9.68
C VAL A 51 -3.32 13.33 8.60
N PHE A 52 -2.45 14.33 8.39
CA PHE A 52 -2.66 15.35 7.37
C PHE A 52 -2.75 14.75 5.95
N PHE A 53 -1.80 13.91 5.57
CA PHE A 53 -1.82 13.26 4.25
C PHE A 53 -2.97 12.27 4.09
N GLY A 54 -3.36 11.58 5.17
CA GLY A 54 -4.54 10.71 5.18
C GLY A 54 -5.82 11.49 4.94
N VAL A 55 -6.02 12.62 5.62
CA VAL A 55 -7.18 13.50 5.41
C VAL A 55 -7.18 14.06 3.98
N LEU A 56 -6.02 14.51 3.48
CA LEU A 56 -5.87 15.01 2.13
C LEU A 56 -6.23 13.95 1.08
N MET A 57 -5.80 12.71 1.27
CA MET A 57 -6.13 11.59 0.39
C MET A 57 -7.64 11.30 0.39
N VAL A 58 -8.28 11.27 1.57
CA VAL A 58 -9.73 11.06 1.68
C VAL A 58 -10.50 12.18 0.98
N ALA A 59 -10.08 13.44 1.17
CA ALA A 59 -10.69 14.58 0.50
C ALA A 59 -10.57 14.47 -1.03
N ALA A 60 -9.40 14.08 -1.54
CA ALA A 60 -9.18 13.86 -2.96
C ALA A 60 -10.07 12.73 -3.51
N PHE A 61 -10.19 11.61 -2.77
CA PHE A 61 -11.08 10.51 -3.14
C PHE A 61 -12.54 10.94 -3.23
N ILE A 62 -13.03 11.72 -2.25
CA ILE A 62 -14.38 12.27 -2.27
C ILE A 62 -14.56 13.21 -3.48
N ALA A 63 -13.59 14.06 -3.79
CA ALA A 63 -13.66 14.93 -4.96
C ALA A 63 -13.80 14.15 -6.27
N VAL A 64 -13.06 13.04 -6.41
CA VAL A 64 -13.20 12.13 -7.57
C VAL A 64 -14.61 11.55 -7.64
N LEU A 65 -15.16 11.06 -6.52
CA LEU A 65 -16.53 10.54 -6.48
C LEU A 65 -17.55 11.62 -6.88
N LEU A 66 -17.39 12.86 -6.40
CA LEU A 66 -18.26 13.97 -6.76
C LEU A 66 -18.21 14.28 -8.25
N VAL A 67 -17.02 14.28 -8.86
CA VAL A 67 -16.87 14.47 -10.31
C VAL A 67 -17.61 13.36 -11.06
N VAL A 68 -17.37 12.10 -10.70
CA VAL A 68 -18.01 10.94 -11.34
C VAL A 68 -19.53 11.03 -11.23
N VAL A 69 -20.06 11.31 -10.03
CA VAL A 69 -21.50 11.44 -9.80
C VAL A 69 -22.07 12.61 -10.60
N ARG A 70 -21.42 13.77 -10.61
CA ARG A 70 -21.89 14.92 -11.38
C ARG A 70 -21.90 14.64 -12.88
N THR A 71 -20.89 13.96 -13.40
CA THR A 71 -20.86 13.53 -14.81
C THR A 71 -22.01 12.57 -15.10
N MET A 72 -22.30 11.62 -14.20
CA MET A 72 -23.42 10.69 -14.36
C MET A 72 -24.78 11.40 -14.31
N LEU A 73 -24.97 12.35 -13.39
CA LEU A 73 -26.21 13.13 -13.31
C LEU A 73 -26.43 13.97 -14.57
N HIS A 74 -25.38 14.64 -15.05
CA HIS A 74 -25.41 15.41 -16.30
C HIS A 74 -25.78 14.51 -17.50
N ASN A 75 -25.18 13.31 -17.58
CA ASN A 75 -25.48 12.35 -18.64
C ASN A 75 -26.91 11.76 -18.51
N ALA A 76 -27.47 11.72 -17.31
CA ALA A 76 -28.83 11.27 -17.03
C ALA A 76 -29.90 12.35 -17.30
N GLY A 77 -29.49 13.56 -17.74
CA GLY A 77 -30.41 14.65 -18.07
C GLY A 77 -30.95 15.42 -16.85
N MET A 78 -30.28 15.30 -15.70
CA MET A 78 -30.51 16.14 -14.50
C MET A 78 -29.58 17.34 -14.45
#